data_AF-A0A7K0C4Q5-F1
#
_entry.id   AF-A0A7K0C4Q5-F1
#
_cell.length_a   1.000
_cell.length_b   1.000
_cell.length_c   1.000
_cell.angle_alpha   90.00
_cell.angle_beta   90.00
_cell.angle_gamma   90.00
#
_symmetry.space_group_name_H-M   'P 1'
#
loop_
_entity.id
_entity.type
_entity.pdbx_description
1 polymer ?
#
loop_
_entity_poly.entity_id
_entity_poly.type
_entity_poly.pdbx_seq_one_letter_code
_entity_poly.pdbx_strand_id
1 'polypeptide(L)'
;MAEQSLTAPGAPVTSLAAGARLGGLHAVYQPKQRPLRSRWNDWRLYLFDEGLIVTGSGGFQMAFAWHSATVFQHLRAAACTLVGPARQAVTIGRGTTGPLRLKVGGERIRSVVRGAPFLYEGDWGPAIQAGVVRRQLPAALDRLHRGEPLDFGRLAITGDGVTVRNRSLPWAEVADIHVGNGSLWISDRRRRPLPGLPAGEIANLTLALTLCERLRVRQV
;
A
#
# COMPACT_ATOMS: atom_id res chain seq x y z
N MET A 1 -2.86 -17.67 -18.69
CA MET A 1 -1.54 -17.54 -18.05
C MET A 1 -0.69 -16.76 -19.04
N ALA A 2 -0.59 -15.44 -18.89
CA ALA A 2 -0.01 -14.58 -19.92
C ALA A 2 1.43 -14.22 -19.56
N GLU A 3 2.28 -14.26 -20.58
CA GLU A 3 3.74 -14.25 -20.48
C GLU A 3 4.28 -13.01 -19.75
N GLN A 4 4.92 -13.24 -18.61
CA GLN A 4 5.76 -12.28 -17.93
C GLN A 4 7.06 -12.15 -18.72
N SER A 5 7.23 -11.08 -19.49
CA SER A 5 8.53 -10.82 -20.11
C SER A 5 9.50 -10.36 -19.04
N LEU A 6 10.41 -11.24 -18.60
CA LEU A 6 11.61 -10.91 -17.84
C LEU A 6 12.63 -10.19 -18.73
N THR A 7 12.22 -9.08 -19.36
CA THR A 7 13.16 -8.21 -20.03
C THR A 7 14.08 -7.61 -18.97
N ALA A 8 15.38 -7.83 -19.12
CA ALA A 8 16.37 -7.31 -18.19
C ALA A 8 16.19 -5.78 -18.03
N PRO A 9 16.24 -5.26 -16.78
CA PRO A 9 16.11 -3.84 -16.54
C PRO A 9 17.30 -3.10 -17.16
N GLY A 10 17.05 -1.92 -17.72
CA GLY A 10 18.13 -1.06 -18.19
C GLY A 10 19.05 -0.61 -17.05
N ALA A 11 20.29 -0.24 -17.37
CA ALA A 11 21.32 0.14 -16.38
C ALA A 11 20.84 1.15 -15.30
N PRO A 12 20.03 2.18 -15.61
CA PRO A 12 19.51 3.09 -14.58
C PRO A 12 18.64 2.40 -13.53
N VAL A 13 17.77 1.48 -13.95
CA VAL A 13 16.87 0.74 -13.06
C VAL A 13 17.68 -0.23 -12.20
N THR A 14 18.68 -0.91 -12.79
CA THR A 14 19.59 -1.80 -12.05
C THR A 14 20.39 -1.04 -10.99
N SER A 15 20.93 0.13 -11.34
CA SER A 15 21.66 0.98 -10.40
C SER A 15 20.77 1.47 -9.26
N LEU A 16 19.55 1.93 -9.58
CA LEU A 16 18.57 2.37 -8.58
C LEU A 16 18.13 1.22 -7.66
N ALA A 17 17.94 0.01 -8.21
CA ALA A 17 17.59 -1.18 -7.44
C ALA A 17 18.72 -1.58 -6.48
N ALA A 18 19.98 -1.54 -6.94
CA ALA A 18 21.14 -1.81 -6.10
C ALA A 18 21.27 -0.77 -4.98
N GLY A 19 21.14 0.52 -5.30
CA GLY A 19 21.21 1.62 -4.33
C GLY A 19 20.12 1.53 -3.26
N ALA A 20 18.91 1.14 -3.64
CA ALA A 20 17.79 0.91 -2.72
C ALA A 20 17.75 -0.49 -2.10
N ARG A 21 18.71 -1.37 -2.44
CA ARG A 21 18.83 -2.76 -1.96
C ARG A 21 17.57 -3.60 -2.21
N LEU A 22 17.02 -3.50 -3.42
CA LEU A 22 15.75 -4.12 -3.77
C LEU A 22 15.82 -5.63 -4.04
N GLY A 23 17.02 -6.22 -4.10
CA GLY A 23 17.18 -7.66 -4.35
C GLY A 23 16.99 -8.04 -5.81
N GLY A 24 16.58 -9.29 -6.07
CA GLY A 24 16.37 -9.82 -7.41
C GLY A 24 15.11 -9.28 -8.07
N LEU A 25 15.15 -9.13 -9.40
CA LEU A 25 13.97 -8.78 -10.18
C LEU A 25 13.02 -10.00 -10.25
N HIS A 26 11.77 -9.79 -9.86
CA HIS A 26 10.74 -10.81 -9.88
C HIS A 26 9.83 -10.70 -11.10
N ALA A 27 9.38 -9.50 -11.44
CA ALA A 27 8.45 -9.29 -12.54
C ALA A 27 8.53 -7.88 -13.13
N VAL A 28 8.12 -7.74 -14.39
CA VAL A 28 7.99 -6.45 -15.09
C VAL A 28 6.59 -6.33 -15.68
N TYR A 29 5.92 -5.23 -15.38
CA TYR A 29 4.58 -4.94 -15.90
C TYR A 29 4.61 -3.79 -16.90
N GLN A 30 4.00 -4.06 -18.05
CA GLN A 30 3.81 -3.12 -19.14
C GLN A 30 2.53 -2.31 -18.92
N PRO A 31 2.49 -1.05 -19.41
CA PRO A 31 1.32 -0.21 -19.34
C PRO A 31 0.26 -0.74 -20.31
N LYS A 32 -1.02 -0.57 -19.99
CA LYS A 32 -2.11 -0.89 -20.90
C LYS A 32 -2.05 0.05 -22.10
N GLN A 33 -1.62 -0.47 -23.24
CA GLN A 33 -1.54 0.29 -24.47
C GLN A 33 -2.94 0.73 -24.92
N ARG A 34 -3.05 1.97 -25.39
CA ARG A 34 -4.24 2.45 -26.10
C ARG A 34 -3.79 3.13 -27.39
N PRO A 35 -4.40 2.82 -28.54
CA PRO A 35 -3.94 3.26 -29.85
C PRO A 35 -3.92 4.79 -30.05
N LEU A 36 -4.52 5.56 -29.14
CA LEU A 36 -4.60 7.03 -29.18
C LEU A 36 -3.97 7.74 -27.96
N ARG A 37 -3.21 7.03 -27.09
CA ARG A 37 -2.57 7.63 -25.90
C ARG A 37 -1.16 7.07 -25.67
N SER A 38 -0.19 7.56 -26.47
CA SER A 38 1.23 7.19 -26.39
C SER A 38 1.95 7.61 -25.11
N ARG A 39 1.38 8.55 -24.33
CA ARG A 39 2.05 9.13 -23.16
C ARG A 39 2.51 8.13 -22.09
N TRP A 40 1.95 6.92 -22.08
CA TRP A 40 2.25 5.88 -21.11
C TRP A 40 3.23 4.82 -21.61
N ASN A 41 3.68 4.88 -22.87
CA ASN A 41 4.46 3.80 -23.47
C ASN A 41 5.80 3.54 -22.78
N ASP A 42 6.38 4.56 -22.14
CA ASP A 42 7.67 4.45 -21.43
C ASP A 42 7.52 4.03 -19.97
N TRP A 43 6.28 3.88 -19.49
CA TRP A 43 6.04 3.49 -18.11
C TRP A 43 6.29 2.02 -17.90
N ARG A 44 7.02 1.67 -16.84
CA ARG A 44 7.22 0.28 -16.42
C ARG A 44 7.10 0.20 -14.91
N LEU A 45 6.61 -0.95 -14.44
CA LEU A 45 6.60 -1.33 -13.03
C LEU A 45 7.49 -2.55 -12.89
N TYR A 46 8.60 -2.42 -12.18
CA TYR A 46 9.53 -3.50 -11.89
C TYR A 46 9.31 -3.92 -10.45
N LEU A 47 8.86 -5.17 -10.23
CA LEU A 47 8.77 -5.76 -8.89
C LEU A 47 10.05 -6.52 -8.60
N PHE A 48 10.63 -6.23 -7.44
CA PHE A 48 11.79 -6.92 -6.91
C PHE A 48 11.42 -7.63 -5.60
N ASP A 49 12.33 -8.46 -5.09
CA ASP A 49 12.16 -9.14 -3.81
C ASP A 49 11.83 -8.15 -2.70
N GLU A 50 12.58 -7.05 -2.60
CA GLU A 50 12.59 -6.12 -1.47
C GLU A 50 11.95 -4.76 -1.76
N GLY A 51 11.39 -4.60 -2.96
CA GLY A 51 10.66 -3.40 -3.31
C GLY A 51 10.15 -3.39 -4.71
N LEU A 52 9.87 -2.20 -5.20
CA LEU A 52 9.57 -1.98 -6.60
C LEU A 52 10.25 -0.71 -7.12
N ILE A 53 10.33 -0.62 -8.44
CA ILE A 53 10.64 0.63 -9.14
C ILE A 53 9.49 0.94 -10.10
N VAL A 54 9.03 2.19 -10.11
CA VAL A 54 8.17 2.73 -11.16
C VAL A 54 8.99 3.66 -12.03
N THR A 55 9.00 3.42 -13.34
CA THR A 55 9.56 4.35 -14.33
C THR A 55 8.46 4.96 -15.18
N GLY A 56 8.74 6.10 -15.80
CA GLY A 56 7.81 6.81 -16.66
C GLY A 56 8.47 7.80 -17.60
N SER A 57 7.63 8.55 -18.31
CA SER A 57 8.02 9.60 -19.25
C SER A 57 8.92 10.66 -18.62
N GLY A 58 9.82 11.26 -19.42
CA GLY A 58 10.68 12.36 -18.96
C GLY A 58 11.74 11.95 -17.95
N GLY A 59 12.18 10.68 -17.97
CA GLY A 59 13.20 10.17 -17.06
C GLY A 59 12.70 9.91 -15.64
N PHE A 60 11.37 9.91 -15.41
CA PHE A 60 10.81 9.61 -14.11
C PHE A 60 11.20 8.19 -13.66
N GLN A 61 11.77 8.08 -12.46
CA GLN A 61 12.05 6.82 -11.80
C GLN A 61 11.94 6.99 -10.29
N MET A 62 11.29 6.04 -9.61
CA MET A 62 11.17 6.06 -8.15
C MET A 62 11.18 4.64 -7.60
N ALA A 63 12.03 4.42 -6.59
CA ALA A 63 12.16 3.17 -5.87
C ALA A 63 11.37 3.20 -4.56
N PHE A 64 10.78 2.07 -4.20
CA PHE A 64 10.04 1.88 -2.95
C PHE A 64 10.47 0.57 -2.32
N ALA A 65 11.21 0.65 -1.22
CA ALA A 65 11.58 -0.52 -0.44
C ALA A 65 10.43 -0.95 0.47
N TRP A 66 10.12 -2.25 0.52
CA TRP A 66 8.96 -2.77 1.28
C TRP A 66 9.01 -2.46 2.76
N HIS A 67 10.20 -2.36 3.36
CA HIS A 67 10.35 -2.07 4.79
C HIS A 67 9.90 -0.65 5.18
N SER A 68 9.82 0.30 4.24
CA SER A 68 9.44 1.69 4.51
C SER A 68 8.36 2.25 3.59
N ALA A 69 7.97 1.50 2.56
CA ALA A 69 6.94 1.94 1.62
C ALA A 69 5.59 2.15 2.35
N THR A 70 4.93 3.24 2.00
CA THR A 70 3.52 3.46 2.38
C THR A 70 2.65 3.31 1.15
N VAL A 71 1.60 2.50 1.27
CA VAL A 71 0.68 2.15 0.17
C VAL A 71 -0.75 2.48 0.57
N PHE A 72 -1.42 3.31 -0.22
CA PHE A 72 -2.84 3.59 -0.11
C PHE A 72 -3.59 2.86 -1.21
N GLN A 73 -4.56 2.02 -0.85
CA GLN A 73 -5.34 1.21 -1.80
C GLN A 73 -6.61 1.93 -2.23
N HIS A 74 -6.85 2.04 -3.54
CA HIS A 74 -8.05 2.68 -4.05
C HIS A 74 -9.11 1.65 -4.39
N LEU A 75 -9.69 0.93 -3.43
CA LEU A 75 -10.54 -0.27 -3.68
C LEU A 75 -11.66 -0.15 -4.74
N ARG A 76 -12.14 1.05 -5.06
CA ARG A 76 -13.10 1.31 -6.16
C ARG A 76 -12.46 1.34 -7.55
N ALA A 77 -11.14 1.19 -7.61
CA ALA A 77 -10.29 1.38 -8.75
C ALA A 77 -9.14 0.35 -8.65
N ALA A 78 -8.74 -0.27 -9.75
CA ALA A 78 -7.60 -1.18 -9.74
C ALA A 78 -6.28 -0.36 -9.68
N ALA A 79 -6.08 0.36 -8.58
CA ALA A 79 -5.02 1.35 -8.38
C ALA A 79 -4.56 1.44 -6.93
N CYS A 80 -3.32 1.88 -6.76
CA CYS A 80 -2.77 2.26 -5.46
C CYS A 80 -1.85 3.47 -5.58
N THR A 81 -1.72 4.21 -4.49
CA THR A 81 -0.72 5.28 -4.35
C THR A 81 0.42 4.77 -3.48
N LEU A 82 1.63 4.78 -4.02
CA LEU A 82 2.86 4.45 -3.32
C LEU A 82 3.53 5.75 -2.90
N VAL A 83 3.97 5.83 -1.66
CA VAL A 83 4.67 7.00 -1.10
C VAL A 83 6.08 6.57 -0.70
N GLY A 84 7.07 7.29 -1.23
CA GLY A 84 8.47 7.08 -0.96
C GLY A 84 9.00 7.96 0.19
N PRO A 85 10.27 7.79 0.57
CA PRO A 85 10.87 8.47 1.74
C PRO A 85 10.82 10.01 1.68
N ALA A 86 10.91 10.60 0.49
CA ALA A 86 10.84 12.04 0.29
C ALA A 86 9.40 12.62 0.31
N ARG A 87 8.40 11.82 0.71
CA ARG A 87 6.96 12.15 0.65
C ARG A 87 6.50 12.52 -0.76
N GLN A 88 7.20 11.99 -1.75
CA GLN A 88 6.79 11.98 -3.14
C GLN A 88 5.98 10.70 -3.36
N ALA A 89 4.88 10.82 -4.09
CA ALA A 89 3.99 9.71 -4.33
C ALA A 89 3.82 9.46 -5.82
N VAL A 90 3.56 8.20 -6.18
CA VAL A 90 3.11 7.82 -7.52
C VAL A 90 1.82 7.03 -7.38
N THR A 91 0.81 7.38 -8.18
CA THR A 91 -0.40 6.56 -8.29
C THR A 91 -0.30 5.69 -9.53
N ILE A 92 -0.38 4.38 -9.35
CA ILE A 92 -0.34 3.38 -10.43
C ILE A 92 -1.70 2.70 -10.56
N GLY A 93 -2.06 2.26 -11.77
CA GLY A 93 -3.32 1.54 -12.03
C GLY A 93 -4.46 2.40 -12.58
N ARG A 94 -5.68 1.83 -12.61
CA ARG A 94 -6.88 2.52 -13.12
C ARG A 94 -7.49 3.39 -12.03
N GLY A 95 -7.52 4.70 -12.24
CA GLY A 95 -8.21 5.60 -11.32
C GLY A 95 -7.81 7.06 -11.50
N THR A 96 -8.60 7.95 -10.91
CA THR A 96 -8.22 9.34 -10.65
C THR A 96 -7.19 9.39 -9.51
N THR A 97 -6.50 10.52 -9.40
CA THR A 97 -5.49 10.80 -8.37
C THR A 97 -5.95 10.36 -6.98
N GLY A 98 -5.11 9.62 -6.27
CA GLY A 98 -5.20 9.56 -4.81
C GLY A 98 -5.17 11.01 -4.30
N PRO A 99 -6.05 11.37 -3.35
CA PRO A 99 -6.21 12.77 -2.99
C PRO A 99 -4.90 13.33 -2.45
N LEU A 100 -4.52 14.57 -2.84
CA LEU A 100 -3.44 15.35 -2.21
C LEU A 100 -3.63 15.57 -0.70
N ARG A 101 -4.74 15.09 -0.14
CA ARG A 101 -5.10 15.12 1.29
C ARG A 101 -4.55 13.93 2.08
N LEU A 102 -3.95 12.93 1.42
CA LEU A 102 -3.30 11.83 2.12
C LEU A 102 -2.15 12.36 2.99
N LYS A 103 -2.01 11.74 4.16
CA LYS A 103 -0.99 12.06 5.16
C LYS A 103 -0.19 10.81 5.49
N VAL A 104 1.11 10.97 5.69
CA VAL A 104 2.02 9.94 6.21
C VAL A 104 2.68 10.52 7.44
N GLY A 105 2.55 9.86 8.59
CA GLY A 105 3.06 10.39 9.87
C GLY A 105 2.46 11.76 10.23
N GLY A 106 1.17 11.99 9.93
CA GLY A 106 0.50 13.28 10.16
C GLY A 106 0.82 14.38 9.15
N GLU A 107 1.85 14.22 8.33
CA GLU A 107 2.29 15.20 7.34
C GLU A 107 1.70 14.94 5.95
N ARG A 108 1.37 16.01 5.21
CA ARG A 108 0.82 15.92 3.85
C ARG A 108 1.87 15.41 2.86
N ILE A 109 1.41 14.62 1.88
CA ILE A 109 2.20 14.27 0.68
C ILE A 109 2.59 15.55 -0.07
N ARG A 110 3.85 15.66 -0.50
CA ARG A 110 4.39 16.86 -1.15
C ARG A 110 4.02 16.95 -2.63
N SER A 111 4.04 15.82 -3.32
CA SER A 111 3.69 15.73 -4.74
C SER A 111 3.15 14.35 -5.08
N VAL A 112 2.28 14.29 -6.09
CA VAL A 112 1.73 13.03 -6.62
C VAL A 112 1.95 13.01 -8.13
N VAL A 113 2.77 12.07 -8.60
CA VAL A 113 2.90 11.77 -10.02
C VAL A 113 1.80 10.78 -10.43
N ARG A 114 1.13 11.08 -11.54
CA ARG A 114 0.16 10.17 -12.12
C ARG A 114 0.87 9.17 -13.03
N GLY A 115 0.89 7.91 -12.60
CA GLY A 115 1.42 6.82 -13.38
C GLY A 115 0.43 6.19 -14.34
N ALA A 116 0.96 5.23 -15.09
CA ALA A 116 0.20 4.48 -16.07
C ALA A 116 -0.74 3.45 -15.42
N PRO A 117 -1.84 3.10 -16.08
CA PRO A 117 -2.51 1.84 -15.82
C PRO A 117 -1.63 0.70 -16.34
N PHE A 118 -1.26 -0.25 -15.49
CA PHE A 118 -0.49 -1.44 -15.87
C PHE A 118 -1.40 -2.63 -16.18
N LEU A 119 -0.95 -3.53 -17.06
CA LEU A 119 -1.61 -4.82 -17.28
C LEU A 119 -1.51 -5.69 -16.01
N TYR A 120 -2.38 -6.71 -15.92
CA TYR A 120 -2.37 -7.70 -14.83
C TYR A 120 -2.51 -7.09 -13.43
N GLU A 121 -3.52 -6.23 -13.25
CA GLU A 121 -3.85 -5.58 -11.98
C GLU A 121 -4.06 -6.59 -10.82
N GLY A 122 -4.57 -7.77 -11.13
CA GLY A 122 -4.74 -8.88 -10.19
C GLY A 122 -3.42 -9.52 -9.73
N ASP A 123 -2.31 -9.26 -10.40
CA ASP A 123 -1.01 -9.84 -10.07
C ASP A 123 -0.17 -8.85 -9.26
N TRP A 124 0.08 -7.66 -9.82
CA TRP A 124 0.97 -6.69 -9.17
C TRP A 124 0.34 -6.05 -7.92
N GLY A 125 -0.98 -5.88 -7.88
CA GLY A 125 -1.66 -5.28 -6.72
C GLY A 125 -1.45 -6.12 -5.46
N PRO A 126 -1.85 -7.40 -5.45
CA PRO A 126 -1.60 -8.31 -4.34
C PRO A 126 -0.11 -8.51 -4.03
N ALA A 127 0.77 -8.56 -5.05
CA ALA A 127 2.20 -8.70 -4.83
C ALA A 127 2.81 -7.54 -4.03
N ILE A 128 2.40 -6.30 -4.32
CA ILE A 128 2.80 -5.11 -3.55
C ILE A 128 2.32 -5.24 -2.09
N GLN A 129 1.06 -5.63 -1.88
CA GLN A 129 0.52 -5.79 -0.53
C GLN A 129 1.26 -6.87 0.25
N ALA A 130 1.53 -8.01 -0.38
CA ALA A 130 2.25 -9.12 0.21
C ALA A 130 3.70 -8.72 0.56
N GLY A 131 4.40 -7.99 -0.31
CA GLY A 131 5.74 -7.48 -0.05
C GLY A 131 5.80 -6.59 1.20
N VAL A 132 4.89 -5.61 1.28
CA VAL A 132 4.78 -4.69 2.42
C VAL A 132 4.46 -5.46 3.71
N VAL A 133 3.46 -6.33 3.70
CA VAL A 133 3.08 -7.13 4.89
C VAL A 133 4.25 -8.00 5.32
N ARG A 134 4.86 -8.75 4.41
CA ARG A 134 5.99 -9.65 4.71
C ARG A 134 7.13 -8.91 5.41
N ARG A 135 7.42 -7.67 5.00
CA ARG A 135 8.54 -6.91 5.56
C ARG A 135 8.22 -6.06 6.77
N GLN A 136 7.02 -5.52 6.88
CA GLN A 136 6.68 -4.61 7.98
C GLN A 136 6.01 -5.31 9.16
N LEU A 137 5.37 -6.47 8.94
CA LEU A 137 4.62 -7.16 9.99
C LEU A 137 5.46 -7.55 11.23
N PRO A 138 6.68 -8.10 11.11
CA PRO A 138 7.48 -8.45 12.28
C PRO A 138 7.77 -7.23 13.17
N ALA A 139 8.31 -6.16 12.58
CA ALA A 139 8.62 -4.94 13.29
C ALA A 139 7.37 -4.26 13.88
N ALA A 140 6.24 -4.31 13.18
CA ALA A 140 4.97 -3.80 13.69
C ALA A 140 4.50 -4.56 14.94
N LEU A 141 4.62 -5.89 14.94
CA LEU A 141 4.29 -6.72 16.11
C LEU A 141 5.22 -6.43 17.28
N ASP A 142 6.52 -6.32 17.05
CA ASP A 142 7.50 -6.00 18.09
C ASP A 142 7.20 -4.65 18.76
N ARG A 143 6.77 -3.65 17.97
CA ARG A 143 6.34 -2.35 18.49
C ARG A 143 5.11 -2.46 19.38
N LEU A 144 4.10 -3.20 18.94
CA LEU A 144 2.89 -3.44 19.75
C LEU A 144 3.21 -4.20 21.04
N HIS A 145 4.15 -5.16 21.00
CA HIS A 145 4.62 -5.88 22.19
C HIS A 145 5.32 -4.98 23.20
N ARG A 146 5.97 -3.92 22.75
CA ARG A 146 6.54 -2.86 23.60
C ARG A 146 5.52 -1.82 24.07
N GLY A 147 4.24 -2.00 23.75
CA GLY A 147 3.18 -1.04 24.08
C GLY A 147 3.16 0.20 23.19
N GLU A 148 3.91 0.23 22.09
CA GLU A 148 3.92 1.36 21.18
C GLU A 148 2.68 1.33 20.25
N PRO A 149 1.95 2.45 20.12
CA PRO A 149 0.85 2.54 19.16
C PRO A 149 1.36 2.55 17.71
N LEU A 150 0.61 1.90 16.82
CA LEU A 150 0.81 1.97 15.38
C LEU A 150 -0.25 2.86 14.74
N ASP A 151 0.19 3.88 14.01
CA ASP A 151 -0.66 4.84 13.32
C ASP A 151 -0.74 4.52 11.82
N PHE A 152 -1.98 4.42 11.32
CA PHE A 152 -2.31 4.21 9.90
C PHE A 152 -3.17 5.35 9.35
N GLY A 153 -2.98 6.56 9.89
CA GLY A 153 -3.73 7.77 9.58
C GLY A 153 -4.83 8.02 10.61
N ARG A 154 -6.09 7.73 10.24
CA ARG A 154 -7.24 7.87 11.16
C ARG A 154 -7.54 6.59 11.93
N LEU A 155 -6.71 5.57 11.76
CA LEU A 155 -6.77 4.28 12.42
C LEU A 155 -5.51 4.15 13.26
N ALA A 156 -5.66 3.91 14.55
CA ALA A 156 -4.56 3.57 15.45
C ALA A 156 -4.80 2.20 16.08
N ILE A 157 -3.75 1.39 16.15
CA ILE A 157 -3.78 0.03 16.69
C ILE A 157 -2.83 -0.01 17.90
N THR A 158 -3.31 -0.51 19.03
CA THR A 158 -2.51 -0.77 20.24
C THR A 158 -2.67 -2.22 20.68
N GLY A 159 -1.90 -2.63 21.70
CA GLY A 159 -2.07 -3.95 22.33
C GLY A 159 -3.46 -4.15 22.95
N ASP A 160 -4.12 -3.07 23.38
CA ASP A 160 -5.39 -3.11 24.13
C ASP A 160 -6.63 -2.97 23.24
N GLY A 161 -6.50 -2.29 22.10
CA GLY A 161 -7.64 -2.10 21.20
C GLY A 161 -7.31 -1.38 19.90
N VAL A 162 -8.39 -0.94 19.26
CA VAL A 162 -8.35 -0.20 18.00
C VAL A 162 -9.08 1.13 18.16
N THR A 163 -8.50 2.19 17.62
CA THR A 163 -9.10 3.52 17.62
C THR A 163 -9.32 3.98 16.19
N VAL A 164 -10.55 4.39 15.88
CA VAL A 164 -10.90 5.04 14.61
C VAL A 164 -11.33 6.47 14.91
N ARG A 165 -10.58 7.44 14.38
CA ARG A 165 -10.69 8.87 14.71
C ARG A 165 -10.54 9.08 16.21
N ASN A 166 -11.65 9.31 16.92
CA ASN A 166 -11.68 9.59 18.36
C ASN A 166 -12.49 8.54 19.14
N ARG A 167 -12.81 7.39 18.52
CA ARG A 167 -13.56 6.31 19.17
C ARG A 167 -12.71 5.05 19.22
N SER A 168 -12.57 4.50 20.41
CA SER A 168 -11.79 3.30 20.69
C SER A 168 -12.70 2.12 21.00
N LEU A 169 -12.25 0.93 20.65
CA LEU A 169 -12.91 -0.33 20.97
C LEU A 169 -11.83 -1.30 21.49
N PRO A 170 -11.96 -1.82 22.72
CA PRO A 170 -11.06 -2.86 23.23
C PRO A 170 -11.15 -4.12 22.35
N TRP A 171 -10.04 -4.83 22.17
CA TRP A 171 -10.03 -6.04 21.32
C TRP A 171 -11.04 -7.09 21.79
N ALA A 172 -11.25 -7.23 23.10
CA ALA A 172 -12.23 -8.12 23.69
C ALA A 172 -13.69 -7.80 23.30
N GLU A 173 -13.97 -6.57 22.87
CA GLU A 173 -15.31 -6.16 22.42
C GLU A 173 -15.47 -6.22 20.91
N VAL A 174 -14.38 -6.31 20.14
CA VAL A 174 -14.41 -6.38 18.67
C VAL A 174 -15.02 -7.71 18.24
N ALA A 175 -16.13 -7.66 17.51
CA ALA A 175 -16.80 -8.84 16.98
C ALA A 175 -16.47 -9.09 15.52
N ASP A 176 -16.44 -8.04 14.72
CA ASP A 176 -16.29 -8.13 13.28
C ASP A 176 -15.44 -6.99 12.73
N ILE A 177 -14.63 -7.32 11.73
CA ILE A 177 -13.74 -6.42 10.99
C ILE A 177 -13.89 -6.80 9.53
N HIS A 178 -14.38 -5.88 8.71
CA HIS A 178 -14.50 -6.13 7.28
C HIS A 178 -14.31 -4.86 6.46
N VAL A 179 -14.01 -5.07 5.18
CA VAL A 179 -13.94 -4.00 4.20
C VAL A 179 -15.12 -4.14 3.25
N GLY A 180 -15.95 -3.11 3.17
CA GLY A 180 -17.15 -3.09 2.36
C GLY A 180 -17.41 -1.69 1.80
N ASN A 181 -17.90 -1.60 0.55
CA ASN A 181 -18.23 -0.34 -0.12
C ASN A 181 -17.05 0.67 -0.20
N GLY A 182 -15.81 0.18 -0.15
CA GLY A 182 -14.59 1.00 -0.16
C GLY A 182 -14.18 1.56 1.21
N SER A 183 -14.76 1.07 2.30
CA SER A 183 -14.45 1.49 3.67
C SER A 183 -14.19 0.30 4.58
N LEU A 184 -13.32 0.50 5.57
CA LEU A 184 -13.13 -0.37 6.71
C LEU A 184 -14.25 -0.13 7.72
N TRP A 185 -14.83 -1.23 8.20
CA TRP A 185 -15.82 -1.27 9.26
C TRP A 185 -15.34 -2.18 10.38
N ILE A 186 -15.48 -1.70 11.61
CA ILE A 186 -15.17 -2.44 12.84
C ILE A 186 -16.39 -2.30 13.73
N SER A 187 -16.92 -3.41 14.25
CA SER A 187 -18.09 -3.38 15.12
C SER A 187 -17.89 -4.18 16.41
N ASP A 188 -18.57 -3.73 17.46
CA ASP A 188 -18.59 -4.43 18.74
C ASP A 188 -19.51 -5.68 18.71
N ARG A 189 -19.48 -6.48 19.77
CA ARG A 189 -20.36 -7.66 19.95
C ARG A 189 -21.86 -7.36 19.91
N ARG A 190 -22.26 -6.09 20.06
CA ARG A 190 -23.65 -5.63 19.92
C ARG A 190 -23.94 -5.08 18.52
N ARG A 191 -23.03 -5.31 17.55
CA ARG A 191 -23.09 -4.81 16.17
C ARG A 191 -23.14 -3.30 16.05
N ARG A 192 -22.62 -2.56 17.04
CA ARG A 192 -22.48 -1.11 16.96
C ARG A 192 -21.15 -0.78 16.27
N PRO A 193 -21.16 -0.16 15.07
CA PRO A 193 -19.94 0.10 14.35
C PRO A 193 -19.20 1.32 14.92
N LEU A 194 -17.87 1.26 14.88
CA LEU A 194 -17.04 2.45 14.84
C LEU A 194 -17.34 3.24 13.55
N PRO A 195 -17.03 4.55 13.49
CA PRO A 195 -17.19 5.33 12.27
C PRO A 195 -16.46 4.66 11.09
N GLY A 196 -17.15 4.45 9.97
CA GLY A 196 -16.53 3.87 8.78
C GLY A 196 -15.35 4.71 8.29
N LEU A 197 -14.26 4.05 7.92
CA LEU A 197 -13.03 4.70 7.48
C LEU A 197 -12.73 4.37 6.02
N PRO A 198 -12.60 5.35 5.10
CA PRO A 198 -12.29 5.06 3.71
C PRO A 198 -10.98 4.28 3.58
N ALA A 199 -11.02 3.14 2.89
CA ALA A 199 -9.86 2.27 2.72
C ALA A 199 -8.66 2.98 2.08
N GLY A 200 -8.93 3.90 1.15
CA GLY A 200 -7.90 4.70 0.49
C GLY A 200 -7.25 5.78 1.38
N GLU A 201 -7.76 6.01 2.60
CA GLU A 201 -7.14 6.89 3.60
C GLU A 201 -6.30 6.11 4.63
N ILE A 202 -6.34 4.78 4.59
CA ILE A 202 -5.62 3.91 5.53
C ILE A 202 -4.27 3.55 4.90
N ALA A 203 -3.19 3.98 5.55
CA ALA A 203 -1.85 3.58 5.15
C ALA A 203 -1.70 2.06 5.32
N ASN A 204 -1.10 1.38 4.33
CA ASN A 204 -0.80 -0.05 4.38
C ASN A 204 -1.99 -0.91 4.84
N LEU A 205 -3.18 -0.67 4.26
CA LEU A 205 -4.45 -1.30 4.69
C LEU A 205 -4.35 -2.81 4.97
N THR A 206 -3.70 -3.58 4.10
CA THR A 206 -3.54 -5.04 4.29
C THR A 206 -2.75 -5.37 5.56
N LEU A 207 -1.71 -4.60 5.87
CA LEU A 207 -0.95 -4.74 7.11
C LEU A 207 -1.83 -4.40 8.32
N ALA A 208 -2.57 -3.30 8.26
CA ALA A 208 -3.49 -2.91 9.34
C ALA A 208 -4.55 -4.01 9.60
N LEU A 209 -5.19 -4.54 8.56
CA LEU A 209 -6.14 -5.65 8.66
C LEU A 209 -5.49 -6.91 9.25
N THR A 210 -4.29 -7.26 8.79
CA THR A 210 -3.56 -8.44 9.30
C THR A 210 -3.26 -8.30 10.79
N LEU A 211 -2.88 -7.10 11.25
CA LEU A 211 -2.65 -6.82 12.66
C LEU A 211 -3.94 -6.90 13.47
N CYS A 212 -5.01 -6.27 13.00
CA CYS A 212 -6.31 -6.30 13.68
C CYS A 212 -6.82 -7.74 13.85
N GLU A 213 -6.77 -8.57 12.81
CA GLU A 213 -7.21 -9.96 12.91
C GLU A 213 -6.37 -10.77 13.91
N ARG A 214 -5.05 -10.60 13.90
CA ARG A 214 -4.17 -11.28 14.87
C ARG A 214 -4.45 -10.87 16.31
N LEU A 215 -4.69 -9.59 16.56
CA LEU A 215 -4.97 -9.07 17.90
C LEU A 215 -6.37 -9.48 18.38
N ARG A 216 -7.36 -9.49 17.48
CA ARG A 216 -8.72 -9.98 17.77
C ARG A 216 -8.74 -11.44 18.18
N VAL A 217 -8.02 -12.31 17.45
CA VAL A 217 -7.98 -13.75 17.72
C VAL A 217 -7.22 -14.09 19.01
N ARG A 218 -6.18 -13.33 19.39
CA ARG A 218 -5.44 -13.56 20.64
C ARG A 218 -6.24 -13.34 21.93
N GLN A 219 -7.41 -12.70 21.83
CA GLN A 219 -8.29 -12.37 22.97
C GLN A 219 -9.46 -13.35 23.12
N VAL A 220 -9.59 -14.31 22.20
CA VAL A 220 -10.56 -15.42 22.25
C VAL A 220 -9.85 -16.65 22.75
#